data_AF-A0A0H3CIK8-F1
#
_entry.id   AF-A0A0H3CIK8-F1
#
_cell.length_a   1.000
_cell.length_b   1.000
_cell.length_c   1.000
_cell.angle_alpha   90.00
_cell.angle_beta   90.00
_cell.angle_gamma   90.00
#
_symmetry.space_group_name_H-M   'P 1'
#
loop_
_entity.id
_entity.type
_entity.pdbx_description
1 polymer ?
#
loop_
_entity_poly.entity_id
_entity_poly.type
_entity_poly.pdbx_seq_one_letter_code
_entity_poly.pdbx_strand_id
1 'polypeptide(L)'
;MEANQIQAVKGGTEILTGKGKLDAAVEQYVLASGTKLRLVSGESAIELNANGKISLIGKEFNFFVEGDGHITTGGKLHLNTSGAKPGTTAPGAGHKGDIDAAVQAKFTTKGD
;
A
#
# COMPACT_ATOMS: atom_id res chain seq x y z
N MET A 1 0.82 -7.01 -34.75
CA MET A 1 1.94 -7.34 -33.85
C MET A 1 1.76 -6.50 -32.61
N GLU A 2 1.88 -7.10 -31.44
CA GLU A 2 1.90 -6.38 -30.18
C GLU A 2 3.30 -5.78 -29.95
N ALA A 3 3.36 -4.67 -29.24
CA ALA A 3 4.60 -3.96 -28.96
C ALA A 3 4.70 -3.64 -27.48
N ASN A 4 5.92 -3.67 -26.96
CA ASN A 4 6.18 -3.43 -25.54
C ASN A 4 6.28 -1.92 -25.26
N GLN A 5 5.77 -1.49 -24.11
CA GLN A 5 6.11 -0.21 -23.50
C GLN A 5 7.08 -0.44 -22.35
N ILE A 6 8.20 0.29 -22.33
CA ILE A 6 9.16 0.31 -21.21
C ILE A 6 9.32 1.74 -20.73
N GLN A 7 9.20 1.96 -19.43
CA GLN A 7 9.52 3.23 -18.77
C GLN A 7 10.62 3.01 -17.74
N ALA A 8 11.71 3.78 -17.83
CA ALA A 8 12.84 3.72 -16.91
C ALA A 8 13.14 5.10 -16.31
N VAL A 9 13.32 5.17 -15.00
CA VAL A 9 13.63 6.40 -14.26
C VAL A 9 14.81 6.11 -13.33
N LYS A 10 15.90 6.90 -13.44
CA LYS A 10 17.09 6.76 -12.56
C LYS A 10 16.88 7.38 -11.18
N GLY A 11 16.04 8.42 -11.11
CA GLY A 11 15.67 9.12 -9.87
C GLY A 11 14.37 8.58 -9.25
N GLY A 12 13.73 9.40 -8.42
CA GLY A 12 12.41 9.09 -7.87
C GLY A 12 11.29 9.29 -8.88
N THR A 13 10.21 8.54 -8.70
CA THR A 13 8.94 8.72 -9.41
C THR A 13 7.85 8.98 -8.39
N GLU A 14 7.04 10.01 -8.62
CA GLU A 14 5.84 10.32 -7.84
C GLU A 14 4.64 10.40 -8.79
N ILE A 15 3.54 9.74 -8.43
CA ILE A 15 2.28 9.78 -9.18
C ILE A 15 1.20 10.28 -8.24
N LEU A 16 0.66 11.47 -8.54
CA LEU A 16 -0.44 12.07 -7.80
C LEU A 16 -1.70 12.05 -8.68
N THR A 17 -2.83 11.60 -8.14
CA THR A 17 -4.10 11.50 -8.86
C THR A 17 -5.21 12.12 -8.03
N GLY A 18 -5.90 13.14 -8.56
CA GLY A 18 -6.95 13.86 -7.83
C GLY A 18 -8.29 13.15 -7.75
N LYS A 19 -8.44 12.01 -8.43
CA LYS A 19 -9.65 11.19 -8.48
C LYS A 19 -9.26 9.69 -8.43
N GLY A 20 -10.12 8.80 -8.93
CA GLY A 20 -9.79 7.37 -9.01
C GLY A 20 -8.64 7.06 -9.95
N LYS A 21 -7.94 5.94 -9.68
CA LYS A 21 -6.91 5.32 -10.53
C LYS A 21 -7.26 3.85 -10.71
N LEU A 22 -7.21 3.36 -11.95
CA LEU A 22 -7.44 1.96 -12.32
C LEU A 22 -6.23 1.48 -13.11
N ASP A 23 -5.58 0.42 -12.62
CA ASP A 23 -4.56 -0.33 -13.34
C ASP A 23 -5.09 -1.75 -13.55
N ALA A 24 -5.11 -2.23 -14.80
CA ALA A 24 -5.63 -3.54 -15.16
C ALA A 24 -4.73 -4.22 -16.20
N ALA A 25 -4.44 -5.51 -15.99
CA ALA A 25 -3.66 -6.35 -16.89
C ALA A 25 -4.43 -7.66 -17.16
N VAL A 26 -4.35 -8.18 -18.39
CA VAL A 26 -4.98 -9.45 -18.77
C VAL A 26 -4.26 -10.63 -18.11
N GLU A 27 -2.94 -10.53 -17.99
CA GLU A 27 -2.08 -11.56 -17.42
C GLU A 27 -1.50 -11.09 -16.07
N GLN A 28 -0.19 -11.09 -15.93
CA GLN A 28 0.49 -10.82 -14.67
C GLN A 28 0.54 -9.30 -14.35
N TYR A 29 0.23 -8.93 -13.10
CA TYR A 29 0.48 -7.59 -12.55
C TYR A 29 1.40 -7.69 -11.32
N VAL A 30 2.61 -7.12 -11.41
CA VAL A 30 3.64 -7.21 -10.37
C VAL A 30 3.99 -5.83 -9.84
N LEU A 31 3.89 -5.68 -8.52
CA LEU A 31 4.44 -4.55 -7.77
C LEU A 31 5.62 -5.07 -6.94
N ALA A 32 6.81 -4.52 -7.16
CA ALA A 32 8.04 -4.95 -6.49
C ALA A 32 8.81 -3.77 -5.90
N SER A 33 9.46 -4.00 -4.76
CA SER A 33 10.35 -3.03 -4.11
C SER A 33 11.53 -3.76 -3.48
N GLY A 34 12.74 -3.20 -3.64
CA GLY A 34 13.96 -3.78 -3.07
C GLY A 34 14.13 -3.53 -1.57
N THR A 35 13.36 -2.62 -0.98
CA THR A 35 13.49 -2.23 0.44
C THR A 35 12.18 -2.39 1.20
N LYS A 36 11.10 -1.80 0.66
CA LYS A 36 9.80 -1.72 1.32
C LYS A 36 8.69 -1.47 0.32
N LEU A 37 7.62 -2.27 0.38
CA LEU A 37 6.36 -2.01 -0.32
C LEU A 37 5.29 -1.66 0.72
N ARG A 38 4.61 -0.52 0.55
CA ARG A 38 3.55 -0.04 1.44
C ARG A 38 2.28 0.29 0.65
N LEU A 39 1.15 -0.24 1.11
CA LEU A 39 -0.19 0.10 0.65
C LEU A 39 -0.92 0.77 1.83
N VAL A 40 -1.41 2.00 1.66
CA VAL A 40 -1.98 2.79 2.75
C VAL A 40 -3.29 3.45 2.34
N SER A 41 -4.24 3.56 3.27
CA SER A 41 -5.49 4.28 3.07
C SER A 41 -6.11 4.64 4.41
N GLY A 42 -6.21 5.94 4.72
CA GLY A 42 -6.77 6.41 5.98
C GLY A 42 -6.11 5.74 7.19
N GLU A 43 -6.89 5.02 7.98
CA GLU A 43 -6.43 4.34 9.20
C GLU A 43 -5.93 2.90 8.97
N SER A 44 -5.69 2.51 7.72
CA SER A 44 -5.21 1.18 7.35
C SER A 44 -3.87 1.21 6.59
N ALA A 45 -3.02 0.21 6.84
CA ALA A 45 -1.79 0.00 6.10
C ALA A 45 -1.36 -1.48 6.02
N ILE A 46 -0.80 -1.87 4.87
CA ILE A 46 -0.05 -3.11 4.66
C ILE A 46 1.41 -2.72 4.34
N GLU A 47 2.36 -3.34 5.03
CA GLU A 47 3.79 -3.13 4.82
C GLU A 47 4.54 -4.46 4.66
N LEU A 48 5.28 -4.59 3.55
CA LEU A 48 6.23 -5.67 3.27
C LEU A 48 7.64 -5.10 3.34
N ASN A 49 8.49 -5.67 4.20
CA ASN A 49 9.88 -5.25 4.37
C ASN A 49 10.85 -6.26 3.75
N ALA A 50 12.00 -5.79 3.24
CA ALA A 50 13.03 -6.64 2.63
C ALA A 50 13.61 -7.72 3.57
N ASN A 51 13.48 -7.54 4.88
CA ASN A 51 13.85 -8.55 5.89
C ASN A 51 12.77 -9.63 6.11
N GLY A 52 11.71 -9.65 5.30
CA GLY A 52 10.60 -10.60 5.40
C GLY A 52 9.54 -10.24 6.44
N LYS A 53 9.68 -9.13 7.20
CA LYS A 53 8.64 -8.69 8.13
C LYS A 53 7.45 -8.15 7.37
N ILE A 54 6.29 -8.77 7.60
CA ILE A 54 4.98 -8.32 7.11
C ILE A 54 4.24 -7.65 8.26
N SER A 55 3.54 -6.55 8.00
CA SER A 55 2.70 -5.88 9.00
C SER A 55 1.40 -5.37 8.39
N LEU A 56 0.32 -5.57 9.12
CA LEU A 56 -1.03 -5.10 8.80
C LEU A 56 -1.56 -4.32 10.01
N ILE A 57 -2.16 -3.15 9.76
CA ILE A 57 -2.86 -2.34 10.75
C ILE A 57 -4.16 -1.82 10.14
N GLY A 58 -5.21 -1.75 10.93
CA GLY A 58 -6.53 -1.24 10.56
C GLY A 58 -7.46 -1.23 11.77
N LYS A 59 -8.68 -0.70 11.59
CA LYS A 59 -9.72 -0.72 12.63
C LYS A 59 -10.36 -2.10 12.78
N GLU A 60 -10.63 -2.75 11.65
CA GLU A 60 -11.26 -4.05 11.56
C GLU A 60 -10.62 -4.82 10.40
N PHE A 61 -10.66 -6.15 10.46
CA PHE A 61 -10.29 -7.02 9.34
C PHE A 61 -11.30 -8.16 9.24
N ASN A 62 -11.55 -8.63 8.03
CA ASN A 62 -12.41 -9.78 7.77
C ASN A 62 -11.73 -10.66 6.71
N PHE A 63 -11.53 -11.94 7.03
CA PHE A 63 -11.03 -12.95 6.09
C PHE A 63 -12.10 -14.02 5.93
N PHE A 64 -12.61 -14.16 4.71
CA PHE A 64 -13.56 -15.19 4.35
C PHE A 64 -12.99 -16.00 3.18
N VAL A 65 -13.00 -17.32 3.32
CA VAL A 65 -12.56 -18.27 2.30
C VAL A 65 -13.59 -19.39 2.17
N GLU A 66 -13.86 -19.85 0.93
CA GLU A 66 -14.80 -20.95 0.69
C GLU A 66 -14.21 -22.32 1.03
N GLY A 67 -12.88 -22.46 0.89
CA GLY A 67 -12.13 -23.66 1.25
C GLY A 67 -11.37 -23.49 2.57
N ASP A 68 -10.24 -24.17 2.69
CA ASP A 68 -9.45 -24.19 3.92
C ASP A 68 -8.65 -22.90 4.14
N GLY A 69 -8.67 -22.41 5.38
CA GLY A 69 -7.80 -21.33 5.85
C GLY A 69 -6.61 -21.88 6.64
N HIS A 70 -5.39 -21.66 6.17
CA HIS A 70 -4.17 -22.10 6.84
C HIS A 70 -3.37 -20.91 7.40
N ILE A 71 -3.05 -20.98 8.70
CA ILE A 71 -2.08 -20.10 9.36
C ILE A 71 -0.99 -20.99 9.95
N THR A 72 0.21 -20.92 9.37
CA THR A 72 1.34 -21.79 9.76
C THR A 72 2.59 -20.96 10.01
N THR A 73 3.27 -21.25 11.12
CA THR A 73 4.52 -20.60 11.51
C THR A 73 5.56 -21.64 11.88
N GLY A 74 6.83 -21.41 11.52
CA GLY A 74 7.94 -22.22 12.05
C GLY A 74 8.23 -21.98 13.55
N GLY A 75 7.69 -20.89 14.11
CA GLY A 75 7.75 -20.56 15.53
C GLY A 75 6.36 -20.58 16.18
N LYS A 76 6.11 -19.63 17.11
CA LYS A 76 4.82 -19.49 17.79
C LYS A 76 3.85 -18.62 17.00
N LEU A 77 2.58 -19.01 16.98
CA LEU A 77 1.46 -18.14 16.61
C LEU A 77 0.90 -17.46 17.87
N HIS A 78 0.96 -16.14 17.90
CA HIS A 78 0.44 -15.33 19.01
C HIS A 78 -0.91 -14.73 18.63
N LEU A 79 -1.95 -15.01 19.41
CA LEU A 79 -3.29 -14.44 19.26
C LEU A 79 -3.64 -13.59 20.48
N ASN A 80 -4.05 -12.35 20.27
CA ASN A 80 -4.45 -11.39 21.32
C ASN A 80 -3.43 -11.25 22.46
N THR A 81 -2.14 -11.13 22.11
CA THR A 81 -1.08 -10.95 23.12
C THR A 81 -1.22 -9.61 23.82
N SER A 82 -1.33 -9.64 25.16
CA SER A 82 -1.44 -8.44 25.98
C SER A 82 -0.27 -7.48 25.75
N GLY A 83 -0.56 -6.19 25.61
CA GLY A 83 0.44 -5.16 25.38
C GLY A 83 1.09 -5.17 23.99
N ALA A 84 0.65 -6.04 23.07
CA ALA A 84 1.14 -6.06 21.70
C ALA A 84 0.97 -4.68 21.04
N LYS A 85 1.98 -4.27 20.27
CA LYS A 85 1.97 -3.03 19.51
C LYS A 85 1.92 -3.34 18.02
N PRO A 86 1.27 -2.48 17.20
CA PRO A 86 1.28 -2.64 15.75
C PRO A 86 2.71 -2.69 15.20
N GLY A 87 2.93 -3.51 14.17
CA GLY A 87 4.22 -3.63 13.50
C GLY A 87 4.55 -2.48 12.54
N THR A 88 3.57 -1.62 12.24
CA THR A 88 3.62 -0.45 11.34
C THR A 88 2.59 0.60 11.76
N THR A 89 2.57 1.76 11.10
CA THR A 89 1.61 2.85 11.30
C THR A 89 0.76 3.10 10.05
N ALA A 90 -0.49 3.49 10.26
CA ALA A 90 -1.36 4.02 9.21
C ALA A 90 -1.21 5.55 9.09
N PRO A 91 -1.49 6.15 7.92
CA PRO A 91 -1.37 7.60 7.74
C PRO A 91 -2.44 8.41 8.50
N GLY A 92 -3.59 7.81 8.83
CA GLY A 92 -4.67 8.43 9.60
C GLY A 92 -5.77 9.06 8.74
N ALA A 93 -6.85 9.50 9.39
CA ALA A 93 -8.06 10.01 8.72
C ALA A 93 -7.83 11.23 7.81
N GLY A 94 -6.78 12.02 8.08
CA GLY A 94 -6.41 13.19 7.28
C GLY A 94 -5.80 12.87 5.91
N HIS A 95 -5.40 11.62 5.66
CA HIS A 95 -4.56 11.28 4.50
C HIS A 95 -5.16 11.65 3.14
N LYS A 96 -6.50 11.56 2.98
CA LYS A 96 -7.17 12.00 1.75
C LYS A 96 -6.98 13.50 1.51
N GLY A 97 -7.06 14.31 2.56
CA GLY A 97 -6.87 15.76 2.48
C GLY A 97 -5.43 16.10 2.09
N ASP A 98 -4.46 15.38 2.65
CA ASP A 98 -3.04 15.57 2.30
C ASP A 98 -2.77 15.28 0.82
N ILE A 99 -3.31 14.18 0.28
CA ILE A 99 -3.16 13.83 -1.15
C ILE A 99 -3.87 14.87 -2.03
N ASP A 100 -5.10 15.27 -1.68
CA ASP A 100 -5.84 16.27 -2.45
C ASP A 100 -5.08 17.60 -2.50
N ALA A 101 -4.59 18.08 -1.35
CA ALA A 101 -3.77 19.29 -1.28
C ALA A 101 -2.49 19.18 -2.13
N ALA A 102 -1.80 18.03 -2.08
CA ALA A 102 -0.60 17.79 -2.89
C ALA A 102 -0.90 17.79 -4.40
N VAL A 103 -2.06 17.26 -4.81
CA VAL A 103 -2.54 17.34 -6.20
C VAL A 103 -2.85 18.78 -6.57
N GLN A 104 -3.67 19.50 -5.79
CA GLN A 104 -4.08 20.87 -6.08
C GLN A 104 -2.88 21.80 -6.21
N ALA A 105 -1.84 21.63 -5.39
CA ALA A 105 -0.61 22.40 -5.46
C ALA A 105 0.15 22.26 -6.81
N LYS A 106 -0.13 21.23 -7.62
CA LYS A 106 0.41 21.09 -8.98
C LYS A 106 -0.38 21.86 -10.04
N PHE A 107 -1.58 22.35 -9.71
CA PHE A 107 -2.48 23.05 -10.63
C PHE A 107 -2.79 24.49 -10.21
N THR A 108 -2.33 24.95 -9.04
CA THR A 108 -2.38 26.36 -8.68
C THR A 108 -1.38 27.15 -9.54
N THR A 109 -1.87 28.04 -10.40
CA THR A 109 -1.04 29.03 -11.09
C THR A 109 -0.44 29.98 -10.07
N LYS A 110 0.84 30.35 -10.28
CA LYS A 110 1.50 31.36 -9.44
C LYS A 110 0.96 32.74 -9.85
N GLY A 111 -0.18 33.14 -9.28
CA GLY A 111 -0.77 34.48 -9.39
C GLY A 111 -1.95 34.58 -10.37
N ASP A 112 -3.13 34.85 -9.81
CA ASP A 112 -4.03 35.92 -10.26
C ASP A 112 -3.99 37.03 -9.20
#